data_AF-A0A2M7NYA5-F1
#
_entry.id   AF-A0A2M7NYA5-F1
#
_cell.length_a   1.000
_cell.length_b   1.000
_cell.length_c   1.000
_cell.angle_alpha   90.00
_cell.angle_beta   90.00
_cell.angle_gamma   90.00
#
_symmetry.space_group_name_H-M   'P 1'
#
loop_
_entity.id
_entity.type
_entity.pdbx_description
1 polymer ?
#
loop_
_entity_poly.entity_id
_entity_poly.type
_entity_poly.pdbx_seq_one_letter_code
_entity_poly.pdbx_strand_id
1 'polypeptide(L)'
;AKKIVSEAAAEFSSFRVSLGKTGSFPARKPKVLWAGVRKGREELAALSKFVSLRAKESLGIPKDSKEFIPHITLCRLSSKRAPKDFYSLRFISSFTAEKLFLIRSELHLSGARYRDIFAAKFPNSRGEASQ
;
A
#
# COMPACT_ATOMS: atom_id res chain seq x y z
N ALA A 1 -0.53 -13.45 -12.75
CA ALA A 1 -0.83 -12.21 -12.01
C ALA A 1 -2.28 -12.15 -11.50
N LYS A 2 -3.33 -12.19 -12.36
CA LYS A 2 -4.74 -12.13 -11.91
C LYS A 2 -5.10 -13.20 -10.86
N LYS A 3 -4.68 -14.45 -11.09
CA LYS A 3 -4.87 -15.57 -10.14
C LYS A 3 -4.33 -15.26 -8.73
N ILE A 4 -3.12 -14.69 -8.63
CA ILE A 4 -2.49 -14.30 -7.36
C ILE A 4 -3.36 -13.26 -6.62
N VAL A 5 -3.93 -12.29 -7.34
CA VAL A 5 -4.81 -11.28 -6.76
C VAL A 5 -6.12 -11.91 -6.27
N SER A 6 -6.70 -12.85 -7.01
CA SER A 6 -7.89 -13.58 -6.56
C SER A 6 -7.62 -14.42 -5.32
N GLU A 7 -6.51 -15.15 -5.28
CA GLU A 7 -6.10 -15.95 -4.11
C GLU A 7 -5.86 -15.08 -2.89
N ALA A 8 -5.12 -13.97 -3.06
CA ALA A 8 -4.88 -13.01 -1.99
C ALA A 8 -6.19 -12.35 -1.52
N ALA A 9 -7.15 -12.09 -2.41
CA ALA A 9 -8.44 -11.55 -2.00
C ALA A 9 -9.31 -12.57 -1.26
N ALA A 10 -9.18 -13.87 -1.54
CA ALA A 10 -9.92 -14.93 -0.85
C ALA A 10 -9.33 -15.26 0.54
N GLU A 11 -8.02 -15.12 0.71
CA GLU A 11 -7.30 -15.41 1.95
C GLU A 11 -7.51 -14.32 3.03
N PHE A 12 -7.83 -13.10 2.63
CA PHE A 12 -7.94 -11.94 3.53
C PHE A 12 -9.38 -11.42 3.56
N SER A 13 -9.87 -11.00 4.72
CA SER A 13 -11.13 -10.25 4.82
C SER A 13 -10.91 -8.75 4.65
N SER A 14 -11.96 -7.99 4.32
CA SER A 14 -11.93 -6.53 4.32
C SER A 14 -11.50 -6.00 5.68
N PHE A 15 -10.67 -4.97 5.74
CA PHE A 15 -10.14 -4.45 7.00
C PHE A 15 -10.10 -2.92 7.01
N ARG A 16 -10.14 -2.33 8.21
CA ARG A 16 -10.14 -0.86 8.37
C ARG A 16 -8.72 -0.31 8.35
N VAL A 17 -8.47 0.59 7.41
CA VAL A 17 -7.21 1.34 7.30
C VAL A 17 -7.41 2.72 7.91
N SER A 18 -6.45 3.17 8.72
CA SER A 18 -6.36 4.59 9.10
C SER A 18 -4.97 5.12 8.83
N LEU A 19 -4.90 6.35 8.35
CA LEU A 19 -3.64 7.05 8.19
C LEU A 19 -3.17 7.62 9.54
N GLY A 20 -1.92 8.07 9.58
CA GLY A 20 -1.31 8.60 10.79
C GLY A 20 -0.20 9.59 10.52
N LYS A 21 0.97 9.33 11.12
CA LYS A 21 2.13 10.22 11.04
C LYS A 21 2.67 10.28 9.61
N THR A 22 3.22 11.43 9.25
CA THR A 22 4.01 11.60 8.04
C THR A 22 5.45 11.14 8.23
N GLY A 23 6.09 10.80 7.12
CA GLY A 23 7.49 10.40 7.08
C GLY A 23 8.10 10.58 5.70
N SER A 24 9.35 10.16 5.53
CA SER A 24 10.05 10.31 4.28
C SER A 24 10.96 9.14 3.94
N PHE A 25 11.25 8.98 2.65
CA PHE A 25 12.30 8.09 2.16
C PHE A 25 13.33 8.85 1.30
N PRO A 26 14.63 8.67 1.57
CA PRO A 26 15.19 8.26 2.87
C PRO A 26 14.85 9.29 3.98
N ALA A 27 15.13 8.95 5.24
CA ALA A 27 14.89 9.85 6.37
C ALA A 27 15.75 11.13 6.30
N ARG A 28 17.02 11.01 5.87
CA ARG A 28 17.92 12.14 5.62
C ARG A 28 18.00 12.44 4.13
N LYS A 29 17.94 13.70 3.73
CA LYS A 29 17.88 14.15 2.31
C LYS A 29 16.69 13.48 1.58
N PRO A 30 15.45 13.76 2.04
CA PRO A 30 14.26 13.06 1.57
C PRO A 30 14.05 13.26 0.06
N LYS A 31 13.65 12.18 -0.62
CA LYS A 31 13.21 12.19 -2.02
C LYS A 31 11.71 11.92 -2.14
N VAL A 32 11.13 11.25 -1.16
CA VAL A 32 9.71 10.90 -1.11
C VAL A 32 9.16 11.32 0.24
N LEU A 33 8.03 12.01 0.23
CA LEU A 33 7.23 12.32 1.41
C LEU A 33 5.96 11.46 1.39
N TRP A 34 5.58 10.92 2.54
CA TRP A 34 4.47 9.97 2.63
C TRP A 34 3.65 10.12 3.91
N ALA A 35 2.40 9.65 3.87
CA ALA A 35 1.55 9.42 5.03
C ALA A 35 1.60 7.94 5.41
N GLY A 36 1.91 7.65 6.67
CA GLY A 36 2.00 6.28 7.19
C GLY A 36 0.62 5.73 7.53
N VAL A 37 0.47 4.41 7.46
CA VAL A 37 -0.70 3.72 7.97
C VAL A 37 -0.55 3.49 9.47
N ARG A 38 -1.61 3.79 10.24
CA ARG A 38 -1.70 3.57 11.70
C ARG A 38 -2.45 2.28 12.04
N LYS A 39 -3.67 2.09 11.52
CA LYS A 39 -4.48 0.84 11.66
C LYS A 39 -4.51 0.15 10.30
N GLY A 40 -4.48 -1.18 10.26
CA GLY A 40 -4.41 -1.97 9.02
C GLY A 40 -2.97 -2.33 8.61
N ARG A 41 -1.96 -2.08 9.47
CA ARG A 41 -0.54 -2.26 9.12
C ARG A 41 -0.18 -3.75 8.99
N GLU A 42 -0.67 -4.57 9.90
CA GLU A 42 -0.36 -6.00 9.95
C GLU A 42 -1.03 -6.72 8.79
N GLU A 43 -2.28 -6.39 8.51
CA GLU A 43 -3.06 -6.89 7.37
C GLU A 43 -2.37 -6.55 6.05
N LEU A 44 -1.93 -5.29 5.88
CA LEU A 44 -1.19 -4.87 4.68
C LEU A 44 0.19 -5.56 4.58
N ALA A 45 0.90 -5.74 5.69
CA ALA A 45 2.20 -6.41 5.68
C ALA A 45 2.06 -7.90 5.34
N ALA A 46 1.08 -8.58 5.91
CA ALA A 46 0.75 -9.97 5.59
C ALA A 46 0.30 -10.11 4.13
N LEU A 47 -0.55 -9.22 3.64
CA LEU A 47 -0.98 -9.19 2.24
C LEU A 47 0.20 -8.99 1.29
N SER A 48 1.07 -8.02 1.57
CA SER A 48 2.28 -7.77 0.79
C SER A 48 3.20 -8.99 0.77
N LYS A 49 3.36 -9.69 1.91
CA LYS A 49 4.17 -10.91 2.01
C LYS A 49 3.57 -12.04 1.17
N PHE A 50 2.26 -12.27 1.27
CA PHE A 50 1.54 -13.28 0.51
C PHE A 50 1.69 -13.06 -0.99
N VAL A 51 1.37 -11.86 -1.48
CA VAL A 51 1.47 -11.52 -2.91
C VAL A 51 2.90 -11.66 -3.40
N SER A 52 3.89 -11.21 -2.63
CA SER A 52 5.31 -11.31 -3.02
C SER A 52 5.79 -12.76 -3.11
N LEU A 53 5.36 -13.62 -2.18
CA LEU A 53 5.70 -15.05 -2.21
C LEU A 53 5.09 -15.72 -3.44
N ARG A 54 3.80 -15.53 -3.69
CA ARG A 54 3.11 -16.09 -4.86
C ARG A 54 3.66 -15.57 -6.18
N ALA A 55 4.04 -14.29 -6.24
CA ALA A 55 4.66 -13.71 -7.42
C ALA A 55 6.05 -14.32 -7.69
N LYS A 56 6.84 -14.59 -6.64
CA LYS A 56 8.10 -15.31 -6.77
C LYS A 56 7.90 -16.74 -7.29
N GLU A 57 7.00 -17.49 -6.66
CA GLU A 57 6.74 -18.89 -6.99
C GLU A 57 6.16 -19.06 -8.40
N SER A 58 5.16 -18.25 -8.76
CA SER A 58 4.38 -18.46 -9.99
C SER A 58 4.89 -17.67 -11.20
N LEU A 59 5.61 -16.57 -10.98
CA LEU A 59 6.03 -15.64 -12.04
C LEU A 59 7.54 -15.35 -12.03
N GLY A 60 8.30 -15.92 -11.09
CA GLY A 60 9.74 -15.65 -10.95
C GLY A 60 10.08 -14.23 -10.51
N ILE A 61 9.10 -13.45 -10.01
CA ILE A 61 9.34 -12.06 -9.59
C ILE A 61 9.96 -12.07 -8.18
N PRO A 62 11.20 -11.59 -7.99
CA PRO A 62 11.85 -11.63 -6.69
C PRO A 62 11.15 -10.69 -5.70
N LYS A 63 11.22 -11.05 -4.42
CA LYS A 63 10.78 -10.19 -3.31
C LYS A 63 11.72 -8.97 -3.23
N ASP A 64 11.15 -7.81 -2.89
CA ASP A 64 11.95 -6.64 -2.52
C ASP A 64 12.82 -6.96 -1.28
N SER A 65 14.08 -6.52 -1.30
CA SER A 65 15.00 -6.67 -0.17
C SER A 65 14.67 -5.71 0.97
N LYS A 66 13.95 -4.62 0.68
CA LYS A 66 13.52 -3.65 1.68
C LYS A 66 12.29 -4.15 2.43
N GLU A 67 12.23 -3.76 3.70
CA GLU A 67 11.04 -3.98 4.52
C GLU A 67 9.84 -3.25 3.91
N PHE A 68 8.69 -3.93 3.91
CA PHE A 68 7.44 -3.31 3.49
C PHE A 68 6.93 -2.37 4.59
N ILE A 69 6.96 -1.07 4.31
CA ILE A 69 6.42 -0.04 5.19
C ILE A 69 5.10 0.45 4.56
N PRO A 70 3.92 0.15 5.12
CA PRO A 70 2.65 0.58 4.53
C PRO A 70 2.51 2.11 4.59
N HIS A 71 2.45 2.75 3.42
CA HIS A 71 2.42 4.20 3.28
C HIS A 71 1.69 4.63 2.00
N ILE A 72 1.23 5.88 1.97
CA ILE A 72 0.76 6.57 0.76
C ILE A 72 1.81 7.62 0.41
N THR A 73 2.41 7.51 -0.78
CA THR A 73 3.28 8.56 -1.30
C THR A 73 2.45 9.82 -1.57
N LEU A 74 2.82 10.92 -0.94
CA LEU A 74 2.15 12.22 -1.11
C LEU A 74 2.87 13.10 -2.12
N CYS A 75 4.21 13.07 -2.09
CA CYS A 75 5.03 13.94 -2.92
C CYS A 75 6.39 13.30 -3.19
N ARG A 76 6.92 13.54 -4.39
CA ARG A 76 8.33 13.27 -4.72
C ARG A 76 9.03 14.62 -4.86
N LEU A 77 10.08 14.82 -4.06
CA LEU A 77 10.79 16.09 -4.00
C LEU A 77 11.88 16.14 -5.08
N SER A 78 11.95 17.26 -5.78
CA SER A 78 13.12 17.64 -6.59
C SER A 78 14.25 18.19 -5.72
N SER A 79 13.91 18.85 -4.61
CA SER A 79 14.85 19.34 -3.60
C SER A 79 15.19 18.24 -2.58
N LYS A 80 16.31 18.40 -1.85
CA LYS A 80 16.73 17.47 -0.79
C LYS A 80 16.22 17.87 0.60
N ARG A 81 15.17 18.69 0.70
CA ARG A 81 14.64 19.23 1.96
C ARG A 81 13.11 19.14 1.99
N ALA A 82 12.58 18.55 3.05
CA ALA A 82 11.14 18.58 3.32
C ALA A 82 10.74 19.96 3.91
N PRO A 83 9.48 20.40 3.76
CA PRO A 83 8.95 21.53 4.51
C PRO A 83 9.12 21.31 6.03
N LYS A 84 9.44 22.38 6.76
CA LYS A 84 9.80 22.33 8.20
C LYS A 84 8.76 21.58 9.04
N ASP A 85 7.48 21.85 8.79
CA ASP A 85 6.38 21.32 9.58
C ASP A 85 5.78 20.02 9.00
N PHE A 86 6.35 19.48 7.92
CA PHE A 86 5.79 18.30 7.28
C PHE A 86 5.68 17.10 8.23
N TYR A 87 6.68 16.88 9.09
CA TYR A 87 6.72 15.74 10.01
C TYR A 87 5.82 15.89 11.25
N SER A 88 5.29 17.10 11.53
CA SER A 88 4.32 17.31 12.60
C SER A 88 2.89 16.95 12.16
N LEU A 89 2.64 16.91 10.84
CA LEU A 89 1.32 16.59 10.28
C LEU A 89 0.83 15.20 10.69
N ARG A 90 -0.48 15.11 10.92
CA ARG A 90 -1.19 13.87 11.25
C ARG A 90 -2.42 13.75 10.37
N PHE A 91 -2.51 12.65 9.63
CA PHE A 91 -3.73 12.32 8.91
C PHE A 91 -4.68 11.58 9.84
N ILE A 92 -5.94 12.01 9.88
CA ILE A 92 -7.01 11.39 10.68
C ILE A 92 -7.99 10.59 9.82
N SER A 93 -7.78 10.56 8.50
CA SER A 93 -8.62 9.85 7.53
C SER A 93 -8.54 8.33 7.73
N SER A 94 -9.68 7.67 7.52
CA SER A 94 -9.78 6.22 7.52
C SER A 94 -10.77 5.74 6.49
N PHE A 95 -10.58 4.50 6.04
CA PHE A 95 -11.45 3.84 5.07
C PHE A 95 -11.41 2.33 5.25
N THR A 96 -12.36 1.62 4.66
CA THR A 96 -12.35 0.15 4.60
C THR A 96 -11.68 -0.28 3.30
N ALA A 97 -10.67 -1.15 3.39
CA ALA A 97 -10.08 -1.78 2.21
C ALA A 97 -10.99 -2.93 1.77
N GLU A 98 -11.78 -2.71 0.72
CA GLU A 98 -12.78 -3.67 0.22
C GLU A 98 -12.30 -4.49 -0.99
N LYS A 99 -11.30 -3.97 -1.72
CA LYS A 99 -10.83 -4.56 -2.97
C LYS A 99 -9.31 -4.49 -3.08
N LEU A 100 -8.74 -5.51 -3.71
CA LEU A 100 -7.36 -5.55 -4.16
C LEU A 100 -7.31 -5.39 -5.68
N PHE A 101 -6.42 -4.51 -6.14
CA PHE A 101 -6.28 -4.19 -7.56
C PHE A 101 -4.92 -4.63 -8.10
N LEU A 102 -4.93 -5.21 -9.31
CA LEU A 102 -3.76 -5.32 -10.16
C LEU A 102 -3.74 -4.10 -11.08
N ILE A 103 -2.72 -3.27 -10.94
CA ILE A 103 -2.59 -2.02 -11.69
C ILE A 103 -1.41 -2.12 -12.66
N ARG A 104 -1.59 -1.67 -13.90
CA ARG A 104 -0.51 -1.44 -14.88
C ARG A 104 -0.10 0.02 -14.83
N SER A 105 1.20 0.27 -14.76
CA SER A 105 1.80 1.60 -14.81
C SER A 105 2.59 1.75 -16.11
N GLU A 106 2.27 2.75 -16.92
CA GLU A 106 2.99 3.08 -18.16
C GLU A 106 3.62 4.46 -18.02
N LEU A 107 4.93 4.55 -18.23
CA LEU A 107 5.66 5.80 -18.07
C LEU A 107 5.59 6.62 -19.36
N HIS A 108 5.12 7.86 -19.25
CA HIS A 108 5.14 8.86 -20.31
C HIS A 108 5.96 10.08 -19.87
N LEU A 109 6.28 10.96 -20.82
CA LEU A 109 6.97 12.23 -20.55
C LEU A 109 6.24 13.09 -19.51
N SER A 110 4.90 13.04 -19.48
CA SER A 110 4.07 13.77 -18.52
C SER A 110 3.91 13.05 -17.17
N GLY A 111 4.53 11.89 -16.97
CA GLY A 111 4.39 11.06 -15.77
C GLY A 111 3.76 9.68 -16.04
N ALA A 112 3.54 8.93 -14.96
CA ALA A 112 2.96 7.58 -15.04
C ALA A 112 1.45 7.64 -15.27
N ARG A 113 0.96 6.82 -16.21
CA ARG A 113 -0.47 6.53 -16.39
C ARG A 113 -0.79 5.17 -15.77
N TYR A 114 -1.82 5.14 -14.94
CA TYR A 114 -2.27 3.94 -14.25
C TYR A 114 -3.56 3.41 -14.85
N ARG A 115 -3.64 2.08 -14.99
CA ARG A 115 -4.86 1.39 -15.43
C ARG A 115 -5.10 0.15 -14.59
N ASP A 116 -6.32 0.00 -14.11
CA ASP A 116 -6.77 -1.22 -13.45
C ASP A 116 -6.87 -2.35 -14.47
N ILE A 117 -6.14 -3.44 -14.24
CA ILE A 117 -6.13 -4.64 -15.07
C ILE A 117 -7.08 -5.69 -14.54
N PHE A 118 -7.22 -5.74 -13.21
CA PHE A 118 -8.09 -6.69 -12.52
C PHE A 118 -8.33 -6.20 -11.09
N ALA A 119 -9.50 -6.52 -10.53
CA ALA A 119 -9.81 -6.27 -9.14
C ALA A 119 -10.55 -7.47 -8.55
N ALA A 120 -10.24 -7.79 -7.29
CA ALA A 120 -10.95 -8.81 -6.52
C ALA A 120 -11.44 -8.19 -5.20
N LYS A 121 -12.68 -8.49 -4.82
CA LYS A 121 -13.24 -8.06 -3.53
C LYS A 121 -12.72 -8.96 -2.43
N PHE A 122 -12.36 -8.38 -1.30
CA PHE A 122 -12.21 -9.14 -0.07
C PHE A 122 -13.59 -9.58 0.42
N PRO A 123 -13.75 -10.79 0.98
CA PRO A 123 -14.88 -11.13 1.82
C PRO A 123 -15.04 -10.10 2.94
N ASN A 124 -16.28 -9.78 3.32
CA ASN A 124 -16.50 -8.92 4.47
C ASN A 124 -15.90 -9.58 5.72
N SER A 125 -15.23 -8.79 6.56
CA SER A 125 -14.90 -9.25 7.91
C SER A 125 -16.20 -9.69 8.57
N ARG A 126 -16.33 -10.97 8.95
CA ARG A 126 -17.46 -11.39 9.77
C ARG A 126 -17.44 -10.49 11.00
N GLY A 127 -18.45 -9.64 11.13
CA GLY A 127 -18.55 -8.78 12.29
C GLY A 127 -18.46 -9.63 13.54
N GLU A 128 -17.74 -9.17 14.55
CA GLU A 128 -18.05 -9.52 15.92
C GLU A 128 -19.57 -9.39 16.05
N ALA A 129 -20.23 -10.53 16.24
CA ALA A 129 -21.63 -10.53 16.62
C ALA A 129 -21.71 -9.64 17.86
N SER A 130 -22.41 -8.52 17.73
CA SER A 130 -22.78 -7.70 18.87
C SER A 130 -23.54 -8.60 19.84
N GLN A 131 -22.89 -8.94 20.95
CA GLN A 131 -23.57 -9.34 22.18
C GLN A 131 -23.78 -8.07 23.01
#